data_AF-A0A089P642-F1
#
_entry.id   AF-A0A089P642-F1
#
_cell.length_a   1.000
_cell.length_b   1.000
_cell.length_c   1.000
_cell.angle_alpha   90.00
_cell.angle_beta   90.00
_cell.angle_gamma   90.00
#
_symmetry.space_group_name_H-M   'P 1'
#
loop_
_entity.id
_entity.type
_entity.pdbx_description
1 polymer ?
#
loop_
_entity_poly.entity_id
_entity_poly.type
_entity_poly.pdbx_seq_one_letter_code
_entity_poly.pdbx_strand_id
1 'polypeptide(L)' 'MFLSFGIFAGLCLSWPGLVVPKNWKCFNDIITKSVEDKISLKAALQISPSYLLNGKNKKTASKIRIVADACFR' A
#
# COMPACT_ATOMS: atom_id res chain seq x y z
N MET A 1 -6.93 29.56 9.00
CA MET A 1 -6.26 28.55 9.84
C MET A 1 -7.14 27.33 10.18
N PHE A 2 -8.47 27.48 10.35
CA PHE A 2 -9.38 26.35 10.63
C PHE A 2 -9.65 25.40 9.44
N LEU A 3 -9.64 25.91 8.20
CA LEU A 3 -9.97 25.12 7.00
C LEU A 3 -8.98 23.97 6.74
N SER A 4 -7.70 24.14 7.06
CA SER A 4 -6.70 23.08 6.85
C SER A 4 -6.86 21.92 7.84
N PHE A 5 -7.21 22.20 9.10
CA PHE A 5 -7.44 21.16 10.12
C PHE A 5 -8.63 20.26 9.78
N GLY A 6 -9.72 20.84 9.24
CA GLY A 6 -10.88 20.07 8.80
C GLY A 6 -10.55 19.09 7.67
N ILE A 7 -9.70 19.51 6.72
CA ILE A 7 -9.26 18.65 5.60
C ILE A 7 -8.40 17.49 6.10
N PHE A 8 -7.44 17.75 7.00
CA PHE A 8 -6.62 16.70 7.58
C PHE A 8 -7.44 15.72 8.42
N ALA A 9 -8.36 16.22 9.26
CA ALA A 9 -9.26 15.38 10.02
C ALA A 9 -10.15 14.51 9.12
N GLY A 10 -10.69 15.09 8.04
CA GLY A 10 -11.50 14.36 7.05
C GLY A 10 -10.71 13.26 6.33
N LEU A 11 -9.47 13.52 5.95
CA LEU A 11 -8.59 12.49 5.36
C LEU A 11 -8.26 11.37 6.36
N CYS A 12 -7.92 11.72 7.60
CA CYS A 12 -7.61 10.73 8.64
C CYS A 12 -8.82 9.85 8.99
N LEU A 13 -10.04 10.41 8.98
CA LEU A 13 -11.27 9.65 9.22
C LEU A 13 -11.65 8.76 8.03
N SER A 14 -11.45 9.23 6.80
CA SER A 14 -11.74 8.46 5.58
C SER A 14 -10.70 7.37 5.33
N TRP A 15 -9.48 7.56 5.86
CA TRP A 15 -8.36 6.65 5.68
C TRP A 15 -7.55 6.51 7.00
N PRO A 16 -8.12 5.86 8.03
CA PRO A 16 -7.45 5.69 9.31
C PRO A 16 -6.16 4.87 9.17
N GLY A 17 -6.10 4.01 8.14
CA GLY A 17 -4.95 3.16 7.91
C GLY A 17 -3.65 3.92 7.67
N LEU A 18 -3.68 5.14 7.15
CA LEU A 18 -2.48 5.96 6.88
C LEU A 18 -1.84 6.46 8.18
N VAL A 19 -2.63 6.56 9.25
CA VAL A 19 -2.21 7.04 10.58
C VAL A 19 -1.69 5.88 11.43
N VAL A 20 -2.01 4.63 11.08
CA VAL A 20 -1.65 3.44 11.86
C VAL A 20 -0.22 2.98 11.47
N PRO A 21 0.74 2.96 12.42
CA PRO A 21 2.13 2.59 12.11
C PRO A 21 2.30 1.11 11.72
N LYS A 22 1.39 0.24 12.16
CA LYS A 22 1.36 -1.17 11.77
C LYS A 22 1.16 -1.37 10.26
N ASN A 23 0.39 -0.49 9.64
CA ASN A 23 0.07 -0.52 8.21
C ASN A 23 1.25 -0.04 7.37
N TRP A 24 1.97 0.97 7.87
CA TRP A 24 3.25 1.39 7.31
C TRP A 24 4.30 0.28 7.37
N LYS A 25 4.35 -0.49 8.46
CA LYS A 25 5.23 -1.66 8.58
C LYS A 25 4.89 -2.74 7.55
N CYS A 26 3.60 -3.02 7.32
CA CYS A 26 3.13 -3.92 6.27
C CYS A 26 3.62 -3.45 4.88
N PHE A 27 3.41 -2.18 4.56
CA PHE A 27 3.81 -1.62 3.27
C PHE A 27 5.33 -1.70 3.07
N ASN A 28 6.09 -1.28 4.08
CA ASN A 28 7.55 -1.22 3.98
C ASN A 28 8.18 -2.62 3.90
N ASP A 29 7.63 -3.62 4.60
CA ASP A 29 8.10 -5.01 4.50
C ASP A 29 7.95 -5.56 3.06
N ILE A 30 6.80 -5.30 2.43
CA ILE A 30 6.52 -5.75 1.05
C ILE A 30 7.41 -5.02 0.04
N ILE A 31 7.62 -3.72 0.22
CA ILE A 31 8.48 -2.93 -0.67
C ILE A 31 9.95 -3.33 -0.52
N THR A 32 10.45 -3.46 0.71
CA THR A 32 11.84 -3.85 0.99
C THR A 32 12.12 -5.26 0.45
N LYS A 33 11.24 -6.24 0.71
CA LYS A 33 11.38 -7.59 0.13
C LYS A 33 11.35 -7.58 -1.39
N SER A 34 10.53 -6.73 -2.01
CA SER A 34 10.49 -6.63 -3.47
C SER A 34 11.76 -6.02 -4.08
N VAL A 35 12.46 -5.15 -3.35
CA VAL A 35 13.71 -4.53 -3.80
C VAL A 35 14.89 -5.49 -3.60
N GLU A 36 14.98 -6.12 -2.43
CA GLU A 36 16.10 -6.99 -2.05
C GLU A 36 16.16 -8.26 -2.90
N ASP A 37 15.02 -8.94 -3.08
CA ASP A 37 14.99 -10.18 -3.87
C ASP A 37 15.07 -9.93 -5.38
N LYS A 38 15.03 -8.67 -5.87
CA LYS A 38 14.74 -8.31 -7.28
C LYS A 38 13.51 -9.02 -7.85
N ILE A 39 12.70 -9.65 -6.99
CA ILE A 39 11.51 -10.38 -7.36
C ILE A 39 10.44 -9.35 -7.68
N SER A 40 9.77 -9.53 -8.82
CA SER A 40 8.68 -8.65 -9.23
C SER A 40 7.66 -8.57 -8.10
N LEU A 41 7.23 -7.36 -7.69
CA LEU A 41 6.12 -7.12 -6.75
C LEU A 41 4.92 -8.08 -6.95
N LYS A 42 4.70 -8.54 -8.19
CA LYS A 42 3.72 -9.56 -8.56
C LYS A 42 3.87 -10.88 -7.78
N ALA A 43 5.08 -11.40 -7.65
CA ALA A 43 5.35 -12.65 -6.93
C ALA A 43 5.28 -12.46 -5.42
N ALA A 44 5.79 -11.33 -4.89
CA ALA A 44 5.63 -10.96 -3.48
C ALA A 44 4.15 -10.75 -3.06
N LEU A 45 3.29 -10.32 -3.99
CA LEU A 45 1.85 -10.18 -3.76
C LEU A 45 1.07 -11.47 -4.04
N GLN A 46 1.59 -12.40 -4.84
CA GLN A 46 1.00 -13.75 -5.00
C GLN A 46 1.28 -14.65 -3.79
N ILE A 47 2.41 -14.47 -3.10
CA ILE A 47 2.69 -15.16 -1.83
C ILE A 47 1.88 -14.56 -0.66
N SER A 48 1.47 -13.28 -0.76
CA SER A 48 0.56 -12.66 0.20
C SER A 48 -0.88 -13.07 -0.17
N PRO A 49 -1.59 -13.83 0.67
CA PRO A 49 -2.78 -14.60 0.28
C PRO A 49 -3.96 -13.76 -0.25
N SER A 50 -3.94 -12.44 -0.06
CA SER A 50 -5.06 -11.56 -0.40
C SER A 50 -4.92 -10.80 -1.73
N TYR A 51 -3.75 -10.81 -2.39
CA TYR A 51 -3.47 -9.91 -3.53
C TYR A 51 -2.95 -10.65 -4.76
N LEU A 52 -3.72 -11.63 -5.23
CA LEU A 52 -3.45 -12.36 -6.47
C LEU A 52 -3.56 -11.42 -7.69
N LEU A 53 -2.44 -10.77 -8.04
CA LEU A 53 -2.35 -9.84 -9.16
C LEU A 53 -2.40 -10.58 -10.49
N ASN A 54 -3.60 -10.81 -11.00
CA ASN A 54 -3.81 -11.29 -12.36
C ASN A 54 -3.88 -10.08 -13.32
N GLY A 55 -2.80 -9.86 -14.08
CA GLY A 55 -2.77 -8.77 -15.05
C GLY A 55 -1.47 -8.72 -15.84
N LYS A 56 -1.56 -9.01 -17.14
CA LYS A 56 -0.48 -8.77 -18.10
C LYS A 56 -0.17 -7.26 -18.12
N ASN A 57 1.06 -6.89 -17.79
CA ASN A 57 1.66 -5.55 -17.96
C ASN A 57 0.96 -4.34 -17.29
N LYS A 58 0.86 -4.33 -15.94
CA LYS A 58 0.47 -3.11 -15.20
C LYS A 58 1.72 -2.31 -14.78
N LYS A 59 1.73 -0.99 -15.08
CA LYS A 59 2.79 -0.03 -14.69
C LYS A 59 3.07 -0.10 -13.18
N THR A 60 4.32 0.16 -12.77
CA THR A 60 4.78 0.12 -11.36
C THR A 60 3.87 0.89 -10.40
N ALA A 61 3.32 2.03 -10.82
CA ALA A 61 2.36 2.81 -10.05
C ALA A 61 1.07 2.04 -9.68
N SER A 62 0.55 1.20 -10.57
CA SER A 62 -0.62 0.37 -10.29
C SER A 62 -0.33 -0.71 -9.26
N LYS A 63 0.91 -1.23 -9.23
CA LYS A 63 1.33 -2.21 -8.23
C LYS A 63 1.41 -1.57 -6.84
N ILE A 64 2.04 -0.39 -6.75
CA ILE A 64 2.12 0.38 -5.51
C ILE A 64 0.73 0.72 -4.98
N ARG A 65 -0.21 1.12 -5.85
CA ARG A 65 -1.60 1.38 -5.45
C ARG A 65 -2.28 0.16 -4.82
N ILE A 66 -1.99 -1.03 -5.31
CA ILE A 66 -2.59 -2.27 -4.81
C ILE A 66 -1.95 -2.68 -3.47
N VAL A 67 -0.64 -2.52 -3.31
CA VAL A 67 0.03 -2.71 -1.99
C VAL A 67 -0.46 -1.66 -0.99
N ALA A 68 -0.70 -0.43 -1.43
CA ALA A 68 -1.20 0.63 -0.57
C ALA A 68 -2.65 0.34 -0.13
N ASP A 69 -3.53 -0.03 -1.05
CA ASP A 69 -4.87 -0.49 -0.71
C ASP A 69 -4.80 -1.71 0.22
N ALA A 70 -3.86 -2.62 -0.03
CA ALA A 70 -3.70 -3.84 0.76
C ALA A 70 -3.34 -3.65 2.24
N CYS A 71 -2.43 -2.72 2.51
CA CYS A 71 -1.90 -2.49 3.85
C CYS A 71 -2.62 -1.36 4.58
N PHE A 72 -3.23 -0.42 3.86
CA PHE A 72 -3.84 0.76 4.45
C PHE A 72 -5.38 0.79 4.38
N ARG A 73 -6.03 -0.15 3.69
CA ARG A 73 -7.49 -0.34 3.70
C ARG A 73 -7.88 -1.42 4.70
#